data_AF-A0A9D8NAP7-F1
#
_entry.id   AF-A0A9D8NAP7-F1
#
_cell.length_a   1.000
_cell.length_b   1.000
_cell.length_c   1.000
_cell.angle_alpha   90.00
_cell.angle_beta   90.00
_cell.angle_gamma   90.00
#
_symmetry.space_group_name_H-M   'P 1'
#
loop_
_entity.id
_entity.type
_entity.pdbx_description
1 polymer ?
#
loop_
_entity_poly.entity_id
_entity_poly.type
_entity_poly.pdbx_seq_one_letter_code
_entity_poly.pdbx_strand_id
1 'polypeptide(L)'
;MFFQVYGPNALAQWGMLLVVLAGLILLNEFARRTKFGGSVMFFAIPIALTAYFLAIWIGAKTGAQWALENQTHVYMQGWFHYAKLYAATAGCIGFMMIKYKWGIGAKHWFKPFPFIIVAINILIACASDFESAIMGWNKWWLTSEGVWQYGGWHNVMNGVAGIINIFCMTAWWN
;
A
#
# COMPACT_ATOMS: atom_id res chain seq x y z
N MET A 1 -14.86 2.75 8.72
CA MET A 1 -14.60 2.39 10.13
C MET A 1 -13.84 3.49 10.89
N PHE A 2 -14.25 4.76 10.74
CA PHE A 2 -13.74 5.91 11.54
C PHE A 2 -14.79 6.43 12.55
N PHE A 3 -15.97 5.80 12.60
CA PHE A 3 -17.15 6.32 13.31
C PHE A 3 -17.56 5.48 14.54
N GLN A 4 -16.73 4.53 14.98
CA GLN A 4 -16.99 3.72 16.17
C GLN A 4 -16.05 4.06 17.35
N VAL A 5 -15.63 5.34 17.44
CA VAL A 5 -14.71 5.85 18.49
C VAL A 5 -15.44 6.52 19.67
N TYR A 6 -16.77 6.41 19.72
CA TYR A 6 -17.62 7.03 20.73
C TYR A 6 -18.27 6.03 21.71
N GLY A 7 -17.80 4.76 21.71
CA GLY A 7 -18.33 3.69 22.56
C GLY A 7 -17.56 3.49 23.89
N PRO A 8 -17.91 2.46 24.68
CA PRO A 8 -17.24 2.16 25.96
C PRO A 8 -15.72 1.95 25.83
N ASN A 9 -15.26 1.52 24.66
CA ASN A 9 -13.85 1.31 24.35
C ASN A 9 -13.17 2.54 23.73
N ALA A 10 -13.82 3.71 23.70
CA ALA A 10 -13.31 4.92 23.05
C ALA A 10 -11.89 5.28 23.51
N LEU A 11 -11.65 5.33 24.83
CA LEU A 11 -10.33 5.64 25.37
C LEU A 11 -9.26 4.64 24.94
N ALA A 12 -9.59 3.35 24.90
CA ALA A 12 -8.68 2.32 24.43
C ALA A 12 -8.39 2.45 22.92
N GLN A 13 -9.40 2.76 22.11
CA GLN A 13 -9.25 2.98 20.66
C GLN A 13 -8.39 4.21 20.36
N TRP A 14 -8.65 5.34 21.03
CA TRP A 14 -7.83 6.55 20.91
C TRP A 14 -6.42 6.34 21.43
N GLY A 15 -6.26 5.64 22.56
CA GLY A 15 -4.96 5.27 23.11
C GLY A 15 -4.16 4.41 22.14
N MET A 16 -4.77 3.38 21.56
CA MET A 16 -4.12 2.52 20.56
C MET A 16 -3.78 3.27 19.28
N LEU A 17 -4.61 4.22 18.83
CA LEU A 17 -4.26 5.09 17.71
C LEU A 17 -2.96 5.86 17.97
N LEU A 18 -2.79 6.43 19.17
CA LEU A 18 -1.57 7.13 19.55
C LEU A 18 -0.36 6.18 19.63
N VAL A 19 -0.55 4.98 20.18
CA VAL A 19 0.52 3.95 20.25
C VAL A 19 0.96 3.54 18.85
N VAL A 20 0.02 3.25 17.94
CA VAL A 20 0.33 2.87 16.55
C VAL A 20 1.00 4.04 15.83
N LEU A 21 0.52 5.27 16.00
CA LEU A 21 1.13 6.45 15.41
C LEU A 21 2.58 6.63 15.90
N ALA A 22 2.81 6.54 17.21
CA ALA A 22 4.16 6.64 17.78
C ALA A 22 5.07 5.52 17.25
N GLY A 23 4.57 4.28 17.19
CA GLY A 23 5.28 3.15 16.61
C GLY A 23 5.67 3.39 15.15
N LEU A 24 4.75 3.87 14.31
CA LEU A 24 5.02 4.19 12.91
C LEU A 24 6.08 5.29 12.76
N ILE A 25 6.04 6.33 13.61
CA ILE A 25 7.05 7.41 13.61
C ILE A 25 8.43 6.86 13.98
N LEU A 26 8.51 6.05 15.04
CA LEU A 26 9.77 5.46 15.50
C LEU A 26 10.36 4.50 14.47
N LEU A 27 9.54 3.64 13.87
CA LEU A 27 9.95 2.72 12.81
C LEU A 27 10.41 3.46 11.56
N ASN A 28 9.70 4.53 11.16
CA ASN A 28 10.10 5.37 10.03
C ASN A 28 11.45 6.06 10.29
N GLU A 29 11.66 6.57 11.50
CA GLU A 29 12.95 7.18 11.87
C GLU A 29 14.08 6.14 11.88
N PHE A 30 13.83 4.95 12.42
CA PHE A 30 14.79 3.84 12.37
C PHE A 30 15.15 3.45 10.92
N ALA A 31 14.15 3.28 10.06
CA ALA A 31 14.33 2.96 8.65
C ALA A 31 15.14 4.04 7.91
N ARG A 32 14.92 5.31 8.25
CA ARG A 32 15.57 6.45 7.59
C ARG A 32 16.98 6.72 8.10
N ARG A 33 17.26 6.49 9.39
CA ARG A 33 18.53 6.89 10.03
C ARG A 33 19.75 6.13 9.50
N THR A 34 19.63 4.84 9.22
CA THR A 34 20.80 4.01 8.90
C THR A 34 20.57 3.14 7.66
N LYS A 35 21.66 2.72 7.01
CA LYS A 35 21.61 1.72 5.92
C LYS A 35 21.01 0.41 6.43
N PHE A 36 21.47 -0.05 7.59
CA PHE A 36 21.00 -1.27 8.24
C PHE A 36 19.49 -1.22 8.54
N GLY A 37 19.01 -0.14 9.17
CA GLY A 37 17.59 0.01 9.49
C GLY A 37 16.71 -0.01 8.24
N GLY A 38 17.12 0.70 7.18
CA GLY A 38 16.43 0.62 5.89
C GLY A 38 16.49 -0.79 5.28
N SER A 39 17.64 -1.47 5.35
CA SER A 39 17.79 -2.83 4.82
C SER A 39 16.90 -3.85 5.54
N VAL A 40 16.79 -3.76 6.86
CA VAL A 40 15.89 -4.62 7.65
C VAL A 40 14.44 -4.35 7.27
N MET A 41 14.03 -3.08 7.25
CA MET A 41 12.63 -2.69 7.03
C MET A 41 12.14 -2.93 5.61
N PHE A 42 13.00 -2.79 4.60
CA PHE A 42 12.60 -2.85 3.19
C PHE A 42 13.13 -4.07 2.42
N PHE A 43 13.95 -4.93 3.04
CA PHE A 43 14.33 -6.22 2.46
C PHE A 43 14.02 -7.39 3.39
N ALA A 44 14.57 -7.42 4.60
CA ALA A 44 14.43 -8.57 5.49
C ALA A 44 12.97 -8.83 5.88
N ILE A 45 12.25 -7.79 6.34
CA ILE A 45 10.84 -7.90 6.70
C ILE A 45 9.97 -8.27 5.49
N PRO A 46 10.07 -7.60 4.32
CA PRO A 46 9.33 -8.00 3.13
C PRO A 46 9.59 -9.45 2.70
N ILE A 47 10.83 -9.94 2.74
CA ILE A 47 11.15 -11.34 2.42
C ILE A 47 10.45 -12.30 3.40
N ALA A 48 10.51 -12.01 4.71
CA ALA A 48 9.81 -12.82 5.71
C ALA A 48 8.29 -12.79 5.51
N LEU A 49 7.72 -11.63 5.19
CA LEU A 49 6.30 -11.49 4.86
C LEU A 49 5.92 -12.25 3.59
N THR A 50 6.76 -12.24 2.55
CA THR A 50 6.53 -13.04 1.35
C THR A 50 6.49 -14.53 1.68
N ALA A 51 7.41 -15.03 2.51
CA ALA A 51 7.38 -16.42 2.97
C ALA A 51 6.11 -16.75 3.76
N TYR A 52 5.68 -15.83 4.65
CA TYR A 52 4.43 -15.95 5.40
C TYR A 52 3.19 -15.99 4.49
N PHE A 53 3.09 -15.08 3.51
CA PHE A 53 1.99 -15.06 2.55
C PHE A 53 1.96 -16.33 1.68
N LEU A 54 3.13 -16.83 1.27
CA LEU A 54 3.23 -18.08 0.54
C LEU A 54 2.76 -19.28 1.39
N ALA A 55 3.15 -19.33 2.67
CA ALA A 55 2.71 -20.38 3.58
C ALA A 55 1.19 -20.39 3.76
N ILE A 56 0.57 -19.21 3.92
CA ILE A 56 -0.89 -19.10 3.99
C ILE A 56 -1.54 -19.54 2.68
N TRP A 57 -1.02 -19.09 1.53
CA TRP A 57 -1.59 -19.45 0.24
C TRP A 57 -1.55 -20.96 -0.01
N ILE A 58 -0.42 -21.61 0.28
CA ILE A 58 -0.29 -23.07 0.20
C ILE A 58 -1.21 -23.77 1.21
N GLY A 59 -1.26 -23.27 2.46
CA GLY A 59 -2.14 -23.80 3.51
C GLY A 59 -3.62 -23.73 3.13
N ALA A 60 -4.07 -22.59 2.59
CA ALA A 60 -5.44 -22.42 2.13
C ALA A 60 -5.77 -23.36 0.96
N LYS A 61 -4.85 -23.50 -0.01
CA LYS A 61 -5.01 -24.46 -1.12
C LYS A 61 -5.10 -25.92 -0.68
N THR A 62 -4.44 -26.27 0.42
CA THR A 62 -4.45 -27.63 0.98
C THR A 62 -5.59 -27.87 1.96
N GLY A 63 -6.46 -26.88 2.17
CA GLY A 63 -7.63 -26.98 3.07
C GLY A 63 -7.29 -26.86 4.56
N ALA A 64 -6.10 -26.37 4.91
CA ALA A 64 -5.70 -26.24 6.30
C ALA A 64 -6.51 -25.13 7.00
N GLN A 65 -7.24 -25.49 8.06
CA GLN A 65 -8.13 -24.55 8.78
C GLN A 65 -7.42 -23.30 9.28
N TRP A 66 -6.19 -23.43 9.83
CA TRP A 66 -5.41 -22.29 10.31
C TRP A 66 -5.11 -21.25 9.22
N ALA A 67 -5.02 -21.69 7.96
CA ALA A 67 -4.77 -20.80 6.82
C ALA A 67 -6.07 -20.24 6.25
N LEU A 68 -7.16 -21.03 6.23
CA LEU A 68 -8.49 -20.60 5.79
C LEU A 68 -9.09 -19.53 6.72
N GLU A 69 -8.86 -19.66 8.03
CA GLU A 69 -9.34 -18.71 9.05
C GLU A 69 -8.38 -17.53 9.25
N ASN A 70 -7.20 -17.55 8.63
CA ASN A 70 -6.22 -16.49 8.78
C ASN A 70 -6.76 -15.17 8.21
N GLN A 71 -6.67 -14.08 8.97
CA GLN A 71 -7.17 -12.78 8.54
C GLN A 71 -6.54 -12.26 7.24
N THR A 72 -5.27 -12.60 6.96
CA THR A 72 -4.64 -12.27 5.68
C THR A 72 -5.31 -13.03 4.54
N HIS A 73 -5.73 -14.29 4.76
CA HIS A 73 -6.47 -15.03 3.77
C HIS A 73 -7.89 -14.46 3.58
N VAL A 74 -8.58 -14.11 4.66
CA VAL A 74 -9.98 -13.67 4.60
C VAL A 74 -10.14 -12.26 4.03
N TYR A 75 -9.24 -11.32 4.36
CA TYR A 75 -9.44 -9.90 4.09
C TYR A 75 -8.44 -9.27 3.10
N MET A 76 -7.31 -9.92 2.81
CA MET A 76 -6.27 -9.37 1.92
C MET A 76 -6.11 -10.21 0.64
N GLN A 77 -7.18 -10.31 -0.16
CA GLN A 77 -7.15 -11.05 -1.43
C GLN A 77 -7.20 -10.18 -2.69
N GLY A 78 -7.57 -8.90 -2.59
CA GLY A 78 -7.69 -8.07 -3.78
C GLY A 78 -6.33 -7.63 -4.30
N TRP A 79 -6.27 -7.57 -5.63
CA TRP A 79 -5.05 -7.22 -6.36
C TRP A 79 -4.51 -5.84 -5.96
N PHE A 80 -5.40 -4.91 -5.59
CA PHE A 80 -5.07 -3.53 -5.25
C PHE A 80 -4.17 -3.41 -4.02
N HIS A 81 -4.45 -4.17 -2.96
CA HIS A 81 -3.63 -4.16 -1.75
C HIS A 81 -2.21 -4.63 -2.04
N TYR A 82 -2.07 -5.72 -2.78
CA TYR A 82 -0.75 -6.23 -3.18
C TYR A 82 -0.03 -5.25 -4.10
N ALA A 83 -0.71 -4.69 -5.10
CA ALA A 83 -0.12 -3.73 -6.03
C ALA A 83 0.44 -2.51 -5.30
N LYS A 84 -0.33 -1.93 -4.36
CA LYS A 84 0.14 -0.80 -3.53
C LYS A 84 1.29 -1.20 -2.60
N LEU A 85 1.23 -2.36 -1.96
CA LEU A 85 2.29 -2.84 -1.07
C LEU A 85 3.62 -2.97 -1.81
N TYR A 86 3.61 -3.61 -2.98
CA TYR A 86 4.82 -3.80 -3.78
C TYR A 86 5.31 -2.49 -4.39
N ALA A 87 4.43 -1.62 -4.87
CA ALA A 87 4.81 -0.31 -5.39
C ALA A 87 5.43 0.59 -4.31
N ALA A 88 4.86 0.59 -3.08
CA ALA A 88 5.45 1.29 -1.94
C ALA A 88 6.82 0.73 -1.56
N THR A 89 6.96 -0.60 -1.49
CA THR A 89 8.22 -1.28 -1.16
C THR A 89 9.31 -0.98 -2.20
N ALA A 90 8.98 -1.09 -3.49
CA ALA A 90 9.88 -0.74 -4.59
C ALA A 90 10.30 0.73 -4.51
N GLY A 91 9.36 1.63 -4.18
CA GLY A 91 9.64 3.04 -3.94
C GLY A 91 10.69 3.23 -2.85
N CYS A 92 10.48 2.66 -1.66
CA CYS A 92 11.42 2.75 -0.54
C CYS A 92 12.81 2.21 -0.90
N ILE A 93 12.89 1.06 -1.57
CA ILE A 93 14.16 0.49 -2.04
C ILE A 93 14.85 1.42 -3.04
N GLY A 94 14.14 1.96 -4.02
CA GLY A 94 14.72 2.87 -5.00
C GLY A 94 15.17 4.21 -4.39
N PHE A 95 14.44 4.75 -3.41
CA PHE A 95 14.89 5.90 -2.63
C PHE A 95 16.18 5.60 -1.86
N MET A 96 16.30 4.41 -1.26
CA MET A 96 17.54 3.99 -0.61
C MET A 96 18.69 3.87 -1.60
N MET A 97 18.46 3.31 -2.78
CA MET A 97 19.49 3.19 -3.82
C MET A 97 20.01 4.58 -4.23
N ILE A 98 19.13 5.57 -4.40
CA ILE A 98 19.51 6.96 -4.68
C ILE A 98 20.29 7.57 -3.50
N LYS A 99 19.72 7.51 -2.29
CA LYS A 99 20.29 8.10 -1.08
C LYS A 99 21.72 7.61 -0.83
N TYR A 100 21.95 6.32 -0.98
CA TYR A 100 23.24 5.69 -0.70
C TYR A 100 24.11 5.50 -1.94
N LYS A 101 23.70 6.04 -3.11
CA LYS A 101 24.37 5.87 -4.41
C LYS A 101 24.76 4.43 -4.68
N TRP A 102 23.84 3.50 -4.41
CA TRP A 102 24.08 2.07 -4.55
C TRP A 102 23.54 1.56 -5.88
N GLY A 103 24.36 0.81 -6.63
CA GLY A 103 23.97 0.17 -7.88
C GLY A 103 23.44 1.18 -8.92
N ILE A 104 22.22 0.94 -9.41
CA ILE A 104 21.55 1.82 -10.37
C ILE A 104 21.23 3.21 -9.79
N GLY A 105 21.14 3.34 -8.47
CA GLY A 105 20.88 4.61 -7.78
C GLY A 105 21.98 5.66 -7.93
N ALA A 106 23.19 5.26 -8.32
CA ALA A 106 24.27 6.18 -8.66
C ALA A 106 24.18 6.76 -10.08
N LYS A 107 23.33 6.18 -10.95
CA LYS A 107 23.27 6.54 -12.36
C LYS A 107 22.35 7.74 -12.59
N HIS A 108 22.75 8.63 -13.50
CA HIS A 108 21.99 9.85 -13.81
C HIS A 108 20.57 9.56 -14.28
N TRP A 109 20.39 8.52 -15.10
CA TRP A 109 19.10 8.12 -15.64
C TRP A 109 18.12 7.56 -14.59
N PHE A 110 18.58 7.26 -13.36
CA PHE A 110 17.73 6.77 -12.27
C PHE A 110 17.20 7.90 -11.35
N LYS A 111 17.72 9.13 -11.49
CA LYS A 111 17.18 10.31 -10.79
C LYS A 111 15.65 10.52 -10.98
N PRO A 112 15.02 10.16 -12.13
CA PRO A 112 13.57 10.15 -12.30
C PRO A 112 12.74 9.18 -11.48
N PHE A 113 13.37 8.18 -10.89
CA PHE A 113 12.67 7.11 -10.21
C PHE A 113 11.61 7.58 -9.19
N PRO A 114 11.86 8.60 -8.33
CA PRO A 114 10.84 9.11 -7.40
C PRO A 114 9.53 9.53 -8.07
N PHE A 115 9.61 10.18 -9.22
CA PHE A 115 8.42 10.65 -9.94
C PHE A 115 7.70 9.50 -10.63
N ILE A 116 8.48 8.57 -11.21
CA ILE A 116 7.94 7.38 -11.86
C ILE A 116 7.17 6.50 -10.86
N ILE A 117 7.73 6.23 -9.68
CA ILE A 117 7.07 5.37 -8.70
C ILE A 117 5.82 6.02 -8.09
N VAL A 118 5.84 7.34 -7.89
CA VAL A 118 4.64 8.08 -7.46
C VAL A 118 3.57 8.03 -8.54
N ALA A 119 3.92 8.22 -9.82
CA ALA A 119 2.98 8.09 -10.93
C ALA A 119 2.37 6.68 -11.00
N ILE A 120 3.16 5.62 -10.81
CA ILE A 120 2.65 4.23 -10.75
C ILE A 120 1.64 4.06 -9.61
N ASN A 121 1.94 4.57 -8.41
CA ASN A 121 1.02 4.51 -7.27
C ASN A 121 -0.30 5.23 -7.54
N ILE A 122 -0.25 6.38 -8.22
CA ILE A 122 -1.45 7.12 -8.63
C ILE A 122 -2.22 6.32 -9.68
N LEU A 123 -1.56 5.73 -10.68
CA LEU A 123 -2.21 4.90 -11.70
C LEU A 123 -2.94 3.68 -11.09
N ILE A 124 -2.30 3.00 -10.13
CA ILE A 124 -2.92 1.88 -9.41
C ILE A 124 -4.20 2.35 -8.69
N ALA A 125 -4.16 3.53 -8.06
CA ALA A 125 -5.33 4.14 -7.45
C ALA A 125 -6.42 4.50 -8.47
N CYS A 126 -6.07 5.14 -9.58
CA CYS A 126 -7.01 5.45 -10.67
C CYS A 126 -7.69 4.20 -11.22
N ALA A 127 -6.94 3.11 -11.44
CA ALA A 127 -7.48 1.85 -11.92
C ALA A 127 -8.50 1.25 -10.94
N SER A 128 -8.19 1.26 -9.65
CA SER A 128 -9.12 0.78 -8.61
C SER A 128 -10.38 1.66 -8.49
N ASP A 129 -10.24 2.98 -8.63
CA ASP A 129 -11.39 3.89 -8.67
C ASP A 129 -12.29 3.61 -9.89
N PHE A 130 -11.72 3.46 -11.08
CA PHE A 130 -12.50 3.15 -12.29
C PHE A 130 -13.14 1.76 -12.23
N GLU A 131 -12.44 0.75 -11.71
CA GLU A 131 -13.01 -0.59 -11.45
C GLU A 131 -14.24 -0.48 -10.54
N SER A 132 -14.13 0.29 -9.45
CA SER A 132 -15.22 0.53 -8.51
C SER A 132 -16.40 1.27 -9.15
N ALA A 133 -16.14 2.24 -10.04
CA ALA A 133 -17.17 2.94 -10.78
C ALA A 133 -17.95 1.99 -11.71
N ILE A 134 -17.24 1.10 -12.42
CA ILE A 134 -17.83 0.14 -13.37
C ILE A 134 -18.63 -0.94 -12.63
N MET A 135 -18.06 -1.52 -11.58
CA MET A 135 -18.68 -2.63 -10.85
C MET A 135 -19.84 -2.16 -9.95
N GLY A 136 -19.76 -0.93 -9.43
CA GLY A 136 -20.64 -0.40 -8.41
C GLY A 136 -21.53 0.78 -8.82
N TRP A 137 -21.72 1.08 -10.11
CA TRP A 137 -22.43 2.31 -10.52
C TRP A 137 -23.81 2.46 -9.87
N ASN A 138 -23.94 3.45 -8.97
CA ASN A 138 -25.13 3.72 -8.15
C ASN A 138 -25.64 2.52 -7.34
N LYS A 139 -24.75 1.59 -6.98
CA LYS A 139 -25.07 0.40 -6.19
C LYS A 139 -23.92 0.02 -5.26
N TRP A 140 -24.29 -0.56 -4.13
CA TRP A 140 -23.32 -1.20 -3.26
C TRP A 140 -22.87 -2.51 -3.91
N TRP A 141 -21.56 -2.68 -4.07
CA TRP A 141 -20.96 -3.93 -4.50
C TRP A 141 -19.99 -4.44 -3.45
N LEU A 142 -19.99 -5.75 -3.23
CA LEU A 142 -19.07 -6.40 -2.31
C LEU A 142 -17.79 -6.70 -3.08
N THR A 143 -16.67 -6.14 -2.64
CA THR A 143 -15.36 -6.47 -3.23
C THR A 143 -14.98 -7.92 -2.89
N SER A 144 -14.00 -8.45 -3.63
CA SER A 144 -13.38 -9.75 -3.31
C SER A 144 -12.73 -9.81 -1.92
N GLU A 145 -12.61 -8.67 -1.24
CA GLU A 145 -12.05 -8.51 0.10
C GLU A 145 -13.15 -8.41 1.19
N GLY A 146 -14.41 -8.60 0.82
CA GLY A 146 -15.54 -8.50 1.74
C GLY A 146 -15.88 -7.07 2.17
N VAL A 147 -15.41 -6.06 1.43
CA VAL A 147 -15.69 -4.65 1.72
C VAL A 147 -16.79 -4.15 0.80
N TRP A 148 -17.82 -3.54 1.38
CA TRP A 148 -18.86 -2.87 0.60
C TRP A 148 -18.36 -1.54 0.07
N GLN A 149 -18.38 -1.38 -1.25
CA GLN A 149 -18.03 -0.13 -1.92
C GLN A 149 -19.22 0.40 -2.71
N TYR A 150 -19.41 1.71 -2.69
CA TYR A 150 -20.43 2.38 -3.49
C TYR A 150 -19.75 3.07 -4.66
N GLY A 151 -20.00 2.55 -5.86
CA GLY A 151 -19.44 3.09 -7.10
C GLY A 151 -20.27 4.26 -7.62
N GLY A 152 -19.61 5.25 -8.21
CA GLY A 152 -20.33 6.36 -8.84
C GLY A 152 -19.43 7.39 -9.51
N TRP A 153 -20.03 8.54 -9.83
CA TRP A 153 -19.35 9.65 -10.48
C TRP A 153 -18.13 10.16 -9.69
N HIS A 154 -18.16 10.06 -8.35
CA HIS A 154 -17.04 10.43 -7.48
C HIS A 154 -15.78 9.60 -7.75
N ASN A 155 -15.93 8.30 -8.03
CA ASN A 155 -14.79 7.46 -8.40
C ASN A 155 -14.21 7.87 -9.76
N VAL A 156 -15.06 8.18 -10.74
CA VAL A 156 -14.59 8.66 -12.06
C VAL A 156 -13.82 9.97 -11.92
N MET A 157 -14.34 10.91 -11.13
CA MET A 157 -13.64 12.17 -10.87
C MET A 157 -12.30 11.95 -10.16
N ASN A 158 -12.23 11.07 -9.17
CA ASN A 158 -10.98 10.75 -8.47
C ASN A 158 -9.94 10.16 -9.43
N GLY A 159 -10.35 9.23 -10.29
CA GLY A 159 -9.49 8.65 -11.31
C GLY A 159 -8.96 9.69 -12.29
N VAL A 160 -9.82 10.59 -12.78
CA VAL A 160 -9.42 11.70 -13.67
C VAL A 160 -8.48 12.67 -12.96
N ALA A 161 -8.76 13.05 -11.72
CA ALA A 161 -7.91 13.92 -10.92
C ALA A 161 -6.50 13.31 -10.73
N GLY A 162 -6.41 11.99 -10.52
CA GLY A 162 -5.13 11.29 -10.46
C GLY A 162 -4.35 11.37 -11.77
N ILE A 163 -5.01 11.20 -12.92
CA ILE A 163 -4.35 11.34 -14.25
C ILE A 163 -3.83 12.76 -14.46
N ILE A 164 -4.62 13.78 -14.11
CA ILE A 164 -4.20 15.18 -14.18
C ILE A 164 -2.99 15.41 -13.27
N ASN A 165 -3.00 14.87 -12.06
CA ASN A 165 -1.88 15.01 -11.13
C ASN A 165 -0.57 14.43 -11.71
N ILE A 166 -0.64 13.25 -12.34
CA ILE A 166 0.52 12.66 -13.05
C ILE A 166 1.03 13.61 -14.13
N PHE A 167 0.14 14.17 -14.94
CA PHE A 167 0.52 15.12 -16.00
C PHE A 167 1.21 16.36 -15.43
N CYS A 168 0.66 16.96 -14.37
CA CYS A 168 1.28 18.11 -13.69
C CYS A 168 2.65 17.79 -13.10
N MET A 169 2.87 16.54 -12.70
CA MET A 169 4.16 16.06 -12.18
C MET A 169 5.22 15.85 -13.26
N THR A 170 5.00 16.13 -14.55
CA THR A 170 5.98 15.87 -15.63
C THR A 170 7.02 16.98 -15.86
N ALA A 171 6.82 18.19 -15.32
CA ALA A 171 7.66 19.36 -15.57
C ALA A 171 8.98 19.46 -14.75
N TRP A 172 9.39 18.38 -14.10
CA TRP A 172 10.43 18.39 -13.06
C TRP A 172 11.85 18.11 -13.60
N TRP A 173 11.98 17.64 -14.85
CA TRP A 173 13.26 17.43 -15.52
C TRP A 173 13.50 18.55 -16.54
N ASN A 174 14.02 19.67 -16.04
CA ASN A 174 14.57 20.77 -16.85
C ASN A 174 16.05 20.92 -16.53
#